data_AF-A0A3S0N803-F1
#
_entry.id   AF-A0A3S0N803-F1
#
_cell.length_a   1.000
_cell.length_b   1.000
_cell.length_c   1.000
_cell.angle_alpha   90.00
_cell.angle_beta   90.00
_cell.angle_gamma   90.00
#
_symmetry.space_group_name_H-M   'P 1'
#
loop_
_entity.id
_entity.type
_entity.pdbx_description
1 polymer ?
#
loop_
_entity_poly.entity_id
_entity_poly.type
_entity_poly.pdbx_seq_one_letter_code
_entity_poly.pdbx_strand_id
1 'polypeptide(L)'
;MMNKIFYFFPFFLLLYEKIILSLYSTFYFNITLAQNRPAGTTPKAISIDRQLNEISEESKTYTAPKQEALLLKLMSESKKEGYDWGVLRSGHALTSVYLGEGEYKKTVDLANELKKVANNKKDIYGYISGIYRRNALALGYLGLNDASLKDFQEAIRYAKQIENEDRRKHQLAFSYENINIYYENKEKEPGISDTILSNYIKGFEVAKR
;
A
#
# COMPACT_ATOMS: atom_id res chain seq x y z
N MET A 1 -32.51 68.37 11.29
CA MET A 1 -32.34 67.41 10.17
C MET A 1 -31.61 66.19 10.72
N MET A 2 -32.25 65.02 10.65
CA MET A 2 -32.03 63.85 11.52
C MET A 2 -30.76 63.02 11.24
N ASN A 3 -30.19 62.54 12.35
CA ASN A 3 -29.35 61.36 12.59
C ASN A 3 -29.29 60.31 11.45
N LYS A 4 -28.08 60.07 10.90
CA LYS A 4 -27.75 58.89 10.08
C LYS A 4 -26.33 58.35 10.29
N ILE A 5 -25.74 58.48 11.48
CA ILE A 5 -24.37 57.99 11.73
C ILE A 5 -24.33 56.66 12.52
N PHE A 6 -25.45 56.20 13.08
CA PHE A 6 -25.46 55.06 14.00
C PHE A 6 -25.61 53.66 13.39
N TYR A 7 -25.66 53.50 12.06
CA TYR A 7 -25.91 52.19 11.43
C TYR A 7 -24.70 51.52 10.77
N PHE A 8 -23.53 52.17 10.72
CA PHE A 8 -22.38 51.60 10.01
C PHE A 8 -21.48 50.70 10.87
N PHE A 9 -21.51 50.87 12.20
CA PHE A 9 -20.64 50.12 13.11
C PHE A 9 -20.99 48.62 13.28
N PRO A 10 -22.26 48.19 13.38
CA PRO A 10 -22.57 46.77 13.58
C PRO A 10 -22.37 45.92 12.31
N PHE A 11 -22.35 46.55 11.13
CA PHE A 11 -22.17 45.83 9.86
C PHE A 11 -20.72 45.36 9.66
N PHE A 12 -19.74 46.16 10.09
CA PHE A 12 -18.32 45.80 10.03
C PHE A 12 -17.95 44.70 11.04
N LEU A 13 -18.55 44.70 12.23
CA LEU A 13 -18.36 43.66 13.24
C LEU A 13 -18.88 42.29 12.77
N LEU A 14 -20.07 42.25 12.17
CA LEU A 14 -20.64 41.02 11.61
C LEU A 14 -19.86 40.49 10.39
N LEU A 15 -19.27 41.38 9.58
CA LEU A 15 -18.43 40.98 8.46
C LEU A 15 -17.09 40.40 8.95
N TYR A 16 -16.51 40.98 10.01
CA TYR A 16 -15.27 40.53 10.62
C TYR A 16 -15.40 39.15 11.28
N GLU A 17 -16.49 38.91 12.02
CA GLU A 17 -16.79 37.59 12.61
C GLU A 17 -16.95 36.50 11.53
N LYS A 18 -17.64 36.81 10.43
CA LYS A 18 -17.81 35.86 9.30
C LYS A 18 -16.49 35.55 8.60
N ILE A 19 -15.60 36.52 8.45
CA ILE A 19 -14.27 36.32 7.86
C ILE A 19 -13.40 35.45 8.78
N ILE A 20 -13.44 35.68 10.10
CA ILE A 20 -12.71 34.85 11.07
C ILE A 20 -13.25 33.40 11.09
N LEU A 21 -14.56 33.21 11.09
CA LEU A 21 -15.18 31.88 11.01
C LEU A 21 -14.83 31.14 9.70
N SER A 22 -14.78 31.85 8.58
CA SER A 22 -14.33 31.31 7.30
C SER A 22 -12.84 30.93 7.29
N LEU A 23 -11.99 31.69 7.99
CA LEU A 23 -10.57 31.38 8.12
C LEU A 23 -10.33 30.21 9.09
N TYR A 24 -11.14 30.09 10.15
CA TYR A 24 -11.11 28.92 11.02
C TYR A 24 -11.60 27.66 10.29
N SER A 25 -12.65 27.74 9.46
CA SER A 25 -13.11 26.58 8.70
C SER A 25 -12.07 26.09 7.69
N THR A 26 -11.34 26.99 7.01
CA THR A 26 -10.26 26.58 6.10
C THR A 26 -9.05 26.03 6.85
N PHE A 27 -8.78 26.45 8.09
CA PHE A 27 -7.74 25.84 8.92
C PHE A 27 -8.10 24.42 9.36
N TYR A 28 -9.37 24.15 9.72
CA TYR A 28 -9.81 22.79 10.07
C TYR A 28 -9.89 21.85 8.86
N PHE A 29 -10.24 22.36 7.67
CA PHE A 29 -10.28 21.53 6.45
C PHE A 29 -8.88 21.11 5.94
N ASN A 30 -7.83 21.88 6.25
CA ASN A 30 -6.46 21.52 5.84
C ASN A 30 -5.81 20.49 6.77
N ILE A 31 -6.34 20.23 7.96
CA ILE A 31 -5.79 19.23 8.89
C ILE A 31 -6.30 17.81 8.54
N THR A 32 -7.35 17.68 7.73
CA THR A 32 -8.00 16.38 7.46
C THR A 32 -7.61 15.66 6.15
N LEU A 33 -6.60 16.10 5.40
CA LEU A 33 -6.20 15.39 4.15
C LEU A 33 -4.68 15.20 3.95
N ALA A 34 -3.87 15.32 4.99
CA ALA A 34 -2.59 14.62 4.98
C ALA A 34 -2.84 13.17 5.39
N GLN A 35 -2.90 12.25 4.43
CA GLN A 35 -3.00 10.81 4.71
C GLN A 35 -1.81 10.42 5.59
N ASN A 36 -2.03 10.32 6.91
CA ASN A 36 -1.01 10.03 7.92
C ASN A 36 -0.40 8.67 7.65
N ARG A 37 0.66 8.66 6.84
CA ARG A 37 1.51 7.50 6.68
C ARG A 37 2.13 7.19 8.03
N PRO A 38 2.12 5.93 8.48
CA PRO A 38 3.04 5.51 9.51
C PRO A 38 4.44 5.84 9.01
N ALA A 39 4.98 6.92 9.57
CA ALA A 39 6.25 7.49 9.20
C ALA A 39 7.16 7.40 10.40
N GLY A 40 8.45 7.35 10.11
CA GLY A 40 9.46 7.48 11.13
C GLY A 40 9.28 8.76 11.92
N THR A 41 9.33 8.67 13.25
CA THR A 41 9.33 9.85 14.13
C THR A 41 10.75 10.27 14.51
N THR A 42 11.74 9.39 14.35
CA THR A 42 13.15 9.69 14.59
C THR A 42 13.80 10.26 13.33
N PRO A 43 14.85 11.10 13.45
CA PRO A 43 15.58 11.60 12.29
C PRO A 43 16.07 10.50 11.34
N LYS A 44 16.46 9.35 11.90
CA LYS A 44 16.90 8.20 11.12
C LYS A 44 15.76 7.51 10.39
N ALA A 45 14.61 7.31 11.03
CA ALA A 45 13.45 6.73 10.40
C ALA A 45 12.86 7.64 9.30
N ILE A 46 12.91 8.96 9.49
CA ILE A 46 12.57 9.96 8.44
C ILE A 46 13.53 9.83 7.23
N SER A 47 14.83 9.70 7.49
CA SER A 47 15.83 9.49 6.42
C SER A 47 15.61 8.20 5.64
N ILE A 48 15.20 7.12 6.34
CA ILE A 48 14.81 5.86 5.71
C ILE A 48 13.58 6.07 4.81
N ASP A 49 12.54 6.75 5.31
CA ASP A 49 11.34 7.00 4.53
C ASP A 49 11.60 7.80 3.26
N ARG A 50 12.49 8.79 3.33
CA ARG A 50 12.94 9.59 2.17
C ARG A 50 13.60 8.71 1.13
N GLN A 51 14.60 7.91 1.51
CA GLN A 51 15.31 7.03 0.57
C GLN A 51 14.36 5.99 -0.06
N LEU A 52 13.42 5.46 0.72
CA LEU A 52 12.40 4.56 0.19
C LEU A 52 11.39 5.28 -0.74
N ASN A 53 11.18 6.59 -0.59
CA ASN A 53 10.36 7.37 -1.53
C ASN A 53 11.11 7.50 -2.87
N GLU A 54 12.38 7.89 -2.82
CA GLU A 54 13.24 8.00 -4.00
C GLU A 54 13.28 6.69 -4.81
N ILE A 55 13.46 5.55 -4.14
CA ILE A 55 13.39 4.22 -4.78
C ILE A 55 12.03 3.98 -5.44
N SER A 56 10.94 4.38 -4.77
CA SER A 56 9.58 4.17 -5.29
C SER A 56 9.26 5.05 -6.49
N GLU A 57 9.84 6.25 -6.58
CA GLU A 57 9.65 7.17 -7.70
C GLU A 57 10.43 6.72 -8.94
N GLU A 58 11.61 6.12 -8.75
CA GLU A 58 12.37 5.50 -9.84
C GLU A 58 11.75 4.18 -10.34
N SER A 59 10.99 3.50 -9.48
CA SER A 59 10.42 2.19 -9.79
C SER A 59 9.17 2.34 -10.67
N LYS A 60 9.13 1.62 -11.80
CA LYS A 60 7.90 1.41 -12.58
C LYS A 60 7.06 0.31 -11.92
N THR A 61 6.50 -0.62 -12.68
CA THR A 61 5.72 -1.77 -12.17
C THR A 61 6.52 -2.67 -11.20
N TYR A 62 7.84 -2.73 -11.36
CA TYR A 62 8.76 -3.52 -10.52
C TYR A 62 9.92 -2.67 -10.00
N THR A 63 10.41 -3.05 -8.81
CA THR A 63 11.62 -2.45 -8.24
C THR A 63 12.83 -3.04 -8.96
N ALA A 64 13.72 -2.17 -9.43
CA ALA A 64 14.88 -2.59 -10.21
C ALA A 64 15.90 -3.35 -9.33
N PRO A 65 16.53 -4.43 -9.84
CA PRO A 65 17.55 -5.19 -9.12
C PRO A 65 18.70 -4.34 -8.54
N LYS A 66 19.07 -3.25 -9.23
CA LYS A 66 20.09 -2.30 -8.75
C LYS A 66 19.81 -1.74 -7.34
N GLN A 67 18.56 -1.79 -6.87
CA GLN A 67 18.15 -1.27 -5.58
C GLN A 67 18.32 -2.27 -4.42
N GLU A 68 18.63 -3.55 -4.70
CA GLU A 68 18.68 -4.61 -3.68
C GLU A 68 19.60 -4.25 -2.51
N ALA A 69 20.85 -3.88 -2.78
CA ALA A 69 21.84 -3.58 -1.74
C ALA A 69 21.39 -2.42 -0.83
N LEU A 70 20.79 -1.38 -1.41
CA LEU A 70 20.26 -0.25 -0.65
C LEU A 70 19.05 -0.68 0.18
N LEU A 71 18.13 -1.46 -0.38
CA LEU A 71 16.96 -1.95 0.34
C LEU A 71 17.32 -2.88 1.51
N LEU A 72 18.31 -3.76 1.34
CA LEU A 72 18.84 -4.60 2.42
C LEU A 72 19.41 -3.75 3.55
N LYS A 73 20.17 -2.70 3.21
CA LYS A 73 20.68 -1.73 4.18
C LYS A 73 19.54 -1.04 4.93
N LEU A 74 18.55 -0.48 4.22
CA LEU A 74 17.42 0.24 4.81
C LEU A 74 16.56 -0.67 5.69
N MET A 75 16.35 -1.92 5.29
CA MET A 75 15.62 -2.90 6.09
C MET A 75 16.39 -3.23 7.39
N SER A 76 17.71 -3.42 7.30
CA SER A 76 18.58 -3.67 8.47
C SER A 76 18.58 -2.48 9.43
N GLU A 77 18.69 -1.25 8.91
CA GLU A 77 18.59 -0.03 9.71
C GLU A 77 17.22 0.09 10.36
N SER A 78 16.14 -0.17 9.63
CA SER A 78 14.77 -0.17 10.17
C SER A 78 14.61 -1.18 11.30
N LYS A 79 15.15 -2.41 11.15
CA LYS A 79 15.16 -3.43 12.22
C LYS A 79 15.88 -2.93 13.47
N LYS A 80 17.05 -2.27 13.32
CA LYS A 80 17.83 -1.70 14.43
C LYS A 80 17.09 -0.59 15.17
N GLU A 81 16.32 0.22 14.44
CA GLU A 81 15.52 1.31 15.01
C GLU A 81 14.18 0.85 15.61
N GLY A 82 13.81 -0.43 15.46
CA GLY A 82 12.45 -0.90 15.80
C GLY A 82 11.36 -0.29 14.91
N TYR A 83 11.72 0.16 13.71
CA TYR A 83 10.81 0.82 12.77
C TYR A 83 10.13 -0.19 11.85
N ASP A 84 9.09 -0.86 12.35
CA ASP A 84 8.37 -1.92 11.64
C ASP A 84 7.91 -1.52 10.23
N TRP A 85 7.43 -0.28 10.04
CA TRP A 85 6.98 0.19 8.73
C TRP A 85 8.11 0.35 7.73
N GLY A 86 9.30 0.78 8.19
CA GLY A 86 10.52 0.75 7.39
C GLY A 86 10.92 -0.67 6.99
N VAL A 87 10.78 -1.64 7.90
CA VAL A 87 11.01 -3.07 7.61
C VAL A 87 10.04 -3.59 6.57
N LEU A 88 8.73 -3.37 6.76
CA LEU A 88 7.69 -3.84 5.84
C LEU A 88 7.81 -3.22 4.46
N ARG A 89 8.12 -1.92 4.40
CA ARG A 89 8.24 -1.20 3.13
C ARG A 89 9.49 -1.60 2.35
N SER A 90 10.64 -1.71 3.02
CA SER A 90 11.88 -2.18 2.40
C SER A 90 11.74 -3.63 1.95
N GLY A 91 11.17 -4.49 2.80
CA GLY A 91 10.92 -5.89 2.50
C GLY A 91 9.91 -6.09 1.37
N HIS A 92 8.84 -5.31 1.31
CA HIS A 92 7.90 -5.30 0.19
C HIS A 92 8.60 -5.00 -1.14
N ALA A 93 9.53 -4.03 -1.17
CA ALA A 93 10.31 -3.75 -2.36
C ALA A 93 11.28 -4.90 -2.70
N LEU A 94 11.98 -5.46 -1.71
CA LEU A 94 12.87 -6.63 -1.90
C LEU A 94 12.15 -7.87 -2.43
N THR A 95 10.96 -8.19 -1.92
CA THR A 95 10.14 -9.28 -2.48
C THR A 95 9.77 -9.03 -3.94
N SER A 96 9.69 -7.77 -4.38
CA SER A 96 9.50 -7.42 -5.79
C SER A 96 10.74 -7.71 -6.63
N VAL A 97 11.93 -7.38 -6.10
CA VAL A 97 13.22 -7.66 -6.74
C VAL A 97 13.40 -9.17 -6.90
N TYR A 98 13.32 -9.93 -5.81
CA TYR A 98 13.53 -11.38 -5.82
C TYR A 98 12.53 -12.11 -6.70
N LEU A 99 11.26 -11.70 -6.69
CA LEU A 99 10.27 -12.30 -7.56
C LEU A 99 10.59 -12.03 -9.04
N GLY A 100 10.99 -10.80 -9.38
CA GLY A 100 11.35 -10.42 -10.75
C GLY A 100 12.60 -11.11 -11.28
N GLU A 101 13.51 -11.51 -10.40
CA GLU A 101 14.73 -12.26 -10.75
C GLU A 101 14.51 -13.78 -10.76
N GLY A 102 13.31 -14.28 -10.46
CA GLY A 102 13.03 -15.71 -10.38
C GLY A 102 13.55 -16.37 -9.09
N GLU A 103 13.99 -15.59 -8.11
CA GLU A 103 14.48 -16.03 -6.80
C GLU A 103 13.29 -16.37 -5.88
N TYR A 104 12.45 -17.33 -6.29
CA TYR A 104 11.18 -17.64 -5.62
C TYR A 104 11.38 -18.11 -4.19
N LYS A 105 12.39 -18.94 -3.92
CA LYS A 105 12.70 -19.37 -2.55
C LYS A 105 13.09 -18.19 -1.65
N LYS A 106 13.92 -17.26 -2.13
CA LYS A 106 14.28 -16.04 -1.38
C LYS A 106 13.07 -15.15 -1.14
N THR A 107 12.20 -15.01 -2.14
CA THR A 107 10.90 -14.31 -1.99
C THR A 107 10.09 -14.93 -0.86
N VAL A 108 10.00 -16.26 -0.80
CA VAL A 108 9.24 -16.97 0.24
C VAL A 108 9.84 -16.81 1.62
N ASP A 109 11.15 -17.01 1.74
CA ASP A 109 11.87 -16.89 3.01
C ASP A 109 11.71 -15.47 3.58
N LEU A 110 11.92 -14.44 2.77
CA LEU A 110 11.76 -13.04 3.17
C LEU A 110 10.30 -12.70 3.53
N ALA A 111 9.33 -13.09 2.69
CA ALA A 111 7.94 -12.78 2.97
C ALA A 111 7.44 -13.41 4.27
N ASN A 112 7.88 -14.63 4.59
CA ASN A 112 7.55 -15.27 5.86
C ASN A 112 8.14 -14.53 7.08
N GLU A 113 9.31 -13.90 6.97
CA GLU A 113 9.81 -12.98 8.00
C GLU A 113 8.90 -11.75 8.14
N LEU A 114 8.56 -11.12 7.01
CA LEU A 114 7.77 -9.89 7.00
C LEU A 114 6.34 -10.10 7.50
N LYS A 115 5.74 -11.28 7.27
CA LYS A 115 4.42 -11.63 7.83
C LYS A 115 4.41 -11.61 9.36
N LYS A 116 5.52 -11.95 10.02
CA LYS A 116 5.66 -11.85 11.48
C LYS A 116 5.65 -10.39 11.94
N VAL A 117 6.32 -9.51 11.19
CA VAL A 117 6.32 -8.07 11.43
C VAL A 117 4.94 -7.47 11.16
N ALA A 118 4.22 -7.96 10.16
CA ALA A 118 2.88 -7.50 9.81
C ALA A 118 1.78 -7.92 10.80
N ASN A 119 2.08 -8.83 11.73
CA ASN A 119 1.08 -9.36 12.65
C ASN A 119 0.38 -8.25 13.43
N ASN A 120 -0.95 -8.32 13.51
CA ASN A 120 -1.82 -7.31 14.14
C ASN A 120 -1.74 -5.88 13.56
N LYS A 121 -1.21 -5.70 12.33
CA LYS A 121 -1.20 -4.41 11.64
C LYS A 121 -2.24 -4.37 10.53
N LYS A 122 -2.90 -3.23 10.36
CA LYS A 122 -3.75 -2.96 9.19
C LYS A 122 -2.87 -2.63 7.99
N ASP A 123 -3.31 -3.01 6.80
CA ASP A 123 -2.64 -2.57 5.59
C ASP A 123 -3.17 -1.23 5.12
N ILE A 124 -2.45 -0.16 5.45
CA ILE A 124 -2.86 1.21 5.10
C ILE A 124 -2.38 1.58 3.68
N TYR A 125 -1.30 0.95 3.20
CA TYR A 125 -0.57 1.40 2.00
C TYR A 125 -0.46 0.35 0.89
N GLY A 126 -0.86 -0.89 1.14
CA GLY A 126 -0.73 -2.02 0.20
C GLY A 126 0.57 -2.80 0.35
N TYR A 127 1.35 -2.58 1.41
CA TYR A 127 2.61 -3.29 1.61
C TYR A 127 2.37 -4.71 2.08
N ILE A 128 1.44 -4.89 3.02
CA ILE A 128 1.16 -6.20 3.59
C ILE A 128 0.48 -7.08 2.53
N SER A 129 -0.56 -6.58 1.87
CA SER A 129 -1.22 -7.27 0.76
C SER A 129 -0.23 -7.60 -0.36
N GLY A 130 0.68 -6.68 -0.69
CA GLY A 130 1.74 -6.92 -1.67
C GLY A 130 2.72 -8.02 -1.26
N ILE A 131 3.10 -8.08 0.02
CA ILE A 131 3.97 -9.16 0.55
C ILE A 131 3.26 -10.52 0.44
N TYR A 132 2.01 -10.63 0.88
CA TYR A 132 1.24 -11.87 0.76
C TYR A 132 1.05 -12.28 -0.70
N ARG A 133 0.71 -11.34 -1.59
CA ARG A 133 0.53 -11.60 -3.03
C ARG A 133 1.81 -12.11 -3.69
N ARG A 134 2.96 -11.48 -3.43
CA ARG A 134 4.24 -11.92 -3.99
C ARG A 134 4.69 -13.25 -3.41
N ASN A 135 4.41 -13.51 -2.13
CA ASN A 135 4.64 -14.83 -1.54
C ASN A 135 3.79 -15.90 -2.24
N ALA A 136 2.52 -15.59 -2.47
CA ALA A 136 1.59 -16.49 -3.14
C ALA A 136 2.06 -16.84 -4.56
N LEU A 137 2.49 -15.84 -5.34
CA LEU A 137 3.10 -16.06 -6.66
C LEU A 137 4.33 -16.96 -6.58
N ALA A 138 5.28 -16.64 -5.69
CA ALA A 138 6.50 -17.43 -5.53
C ALA A 138 6.20 -18.89 -5.11
N LEU A 139 5.24 -19.10 -4.20
CA LEU A 139 4.76 -20.43 -3.82
C LEU A 139 4.14 -21.16 -5.02
N GLY A 140 3.34 -20.48 -5.84
CA GLY A 140 2.75 -21.04 -7.06
C GLY A 140 3.83 -21.48 -8.06
N TYR A 141 4.83 -20.64 -8.31
CA TYR A 141 5.97 -21.01 -9.17
C TYR A 141 6.82 -22.16 -8.62
N LEU A 142 6.81 -22.39 -7.31
CA LEU A 142 7.43 -23.54 -6.66
C LEU A 142 6.53 -24.79 -6.61
N GLY A 143 5.31 -24.73 -7.15
CA GLY A 143 4.34 -25.83 -7.13
C GLY A 143 3.61 -26.02 -5.79
N LEU A 144 3.76 -25.09 -4.85
CA LEU A 144 3.13 -25.13 -3.51
C LEU A 144 1.72 -24.50 -3.57
N ASN A 145 0.83 -25.11 -4.36
CA ASN A 145 -0.44 -24.52 -4.79
C ASN A 145 -1.39 -24.17 -3.64
N ASP A 146 -1.60 -25.05 -2.66
CA ASP A 146 -2.53 -24.78 -1.56
C ASP A 146 -2.06 -23.61 -0.68
N ALA A 147 -0.75 -23.54 -0.44
CA ALA A 147 -0.13 -22.44 0.29
C ALA A 147 -0.23 -21.13 -0.52
N SER A 148 -0.05 -21.21 -1.84
CA SER A 148 -0.23 -20.08 -2.77
C SER A 148 -1.66 -19.52 -2.66
N LEU A 149 -2.69 -20.37 -2.80
CA LEU A 149 -4.08 -19.94 -2.71
C LEU A 149 -4.40 -19.27 -1.37
N LYS A 150 -3.93 -19.86 -0.26
CA LYS A 150 -4.12 -19.30 1.08
C LYS A 150 -3.55 -17.88 1.20
N ASP A 151 -2.36 -17.65 0.66
CA ASP A 151 -1.75 -16.33 0.71
C ASP A 151 -2.41 -15.32 -0.24
N PHE A 152 -2.94 -15.74 -1.39
CA PHE A 152 -3.77 -14.84 -2.22
C PHE A 152 -5.03 -14.39 -1.49
N GLN A 153 -5.68 -15.31 -0.75
CA GLN A 153 -6.86 -14.97 0.05
C GLN A 153 -6.52 -13.96 1.15
N GLU A 154 -5.37 -14.13 1.81
CA GLU A 154 -4.88 -13.15 2.78
C GLU A 154 -4.51 -11.81 2.15
N ALA A 155 -3.87 -11.82 0.97
CA ALA A 155 -3.58 -10.59 0.22
C ALA A 155 -4.86 -9.80 -0.09
N ILE A 156 -5.91 -10.47 -0.56
CA ILE A 156 -7.22 -9.87 -0.82
C ILE A 156 -7.86 -9.34 0.49
N ARG A 157 -7.75 -10.11 1.59
CA ARG A 157 -8.27 -9.70 2.90
C ARG A 157 -7.62 -8.42 3.40
N TYR A 158 -6.28 -8.31 3.32
CA TYR A 158 -5.56 -7.08 3.67
C TYR A 158 -5.87 -5.93 2.72
N ALA A 159 -5.91 -6.19 1.40
CA ALA A 159 -6.19 -5.15 0.42
C ALA A 159 -7.55 -4.48 0.64
N LYS A 160 -8.59 -5.23 1.06
CA LYS A 160 -9.91 -4.68 1.41
C LYS A 160 -9.88 -3.68 2.58
N GLN A 161 -8.84 -3.69 3.41
CA GLN A 161 -8.70 -2.78 4.56
C GLN A 161 -8.06 -1.43 4.19
N ILE A 162 -7.49 -1.32 2.98
CA ILE A 162 -6.82 -0.10 2.52
C ILE A 162 -7.86 0.99 2.32
N GLU A 163 -7.70 2.12 3.01
CA GLU A 163 -8.64 3.25 2.97
C GLU A 163 -8.57 3.98 1.63
N ASN A 164 -7.35 4.27 1.15
CA ASN A 164 -7.13 4.91 -0.14
C ASN A 164 -7.67 4.02 -1.26
N GLU A 165 -8.66 4.53 -1.96
CA GLU A 165 -9.44 3.77 -2.92
C GLU A 165 -8.61 3.29 -4.11
N ASP A 166 -7.77 4.14 -4.68
CA ASP A 166 -6.91 3.77 -5.82
C ASP A 166 -5.92 2.68 -5.44
N ARG A 167 -5.30 2.79 -4.26
CA ARG A 167 -4.39 1.75 -3.75
C ARG A 167 -5.13 0.44 -3.48
N ARG A 168 -6.33 0.51 -2.88
CA ARG A 168 -7.17 -0.66 -2.64
C ARG A 168 -7.51 -1.37 -3.95
N LYS A 169 -8.00 -0.62 -4.94
CA LYS A 169 -8.35 -1.14 -6.26
C LYS A 169 -7.14 -1.77 -6.95
N HIS A 170 -6.01 -1.07 -6.93
CA HIS A 170 -4.77 -1.57 -7.51
C HIS A 170 -4.34 -2.90 -6.87
N GLN A 171 -4.29 -2.98 -5.54
CA GLN A 171 -3.90 -4.22 -4.85
C GLN A 171 -4.87 -5.37 -5.10
N LEU A 172 -6.18 -5.10 -5.08
CA LEU A 172 -7.20 -6.11 -5.38
C LEU A 172 -7.12 -6.61 -6.82
N ALA A 173 -6.96 -5.72 -7.79
CA ALA A 173 -6.84 -6.07 -9.20
C ALA A 173 -5.65 -7.01 -9.42
N PHE A 174 -4.47 -6.64 -8.90
CA PHE A 174 -3.28 -7.48 -8.99
C PHE A 174 -3.45 -8.83 -8.28
N SER A 175 -4.11 -8.87 -7.11
CA SER A 175 -4.37 -10.13 -6.43
C SER A 175 -5.30 -11.05 -7.21
N TYR A 176 -6.37 -10.52 -7.84
CA TYR A 176 -7.26 -11.32 -8.68
C TYR A 176 -6.60 -11.77 -9.97
N GLU A 177 -5.77 -10.95 -10.58
CA GLU A 177 -5.00 -11.35 -11.76
C GLU A 177 -4.01 -12.48 -11.42
N ASN A 178 -3.25 -12.31 -10.34
CA ASN A 178 -2.16 -13.22 -9.99
C ASN A 178 -2.62 -14.54 -9.38
N ILE A 179 -3.85 -14.62 -8.82
CA ILE A 179 -4.39 -15.88 -8.30
C ILE A 179 -4.51 -16.96 -9.39
N ASN A 180 -4.48 -16.56 -10.66
CA ASN A 180 -4.55 -17.49 -11.79
C ASN A 180 -3.39 -18.49 -11.82
N ILE A 181 -2.22 -18.19 -11.24
CA ILE A 181 -1.12 -19.17 -11.14
C ILE A 181 -1.56 -20.47 -10.42
N TYR A 182 -2.45 -20.37 -9.42
CA TYR A 182 -2.97 -21.54 -8.73
C TYR A 182 -3.82 -22.43 -9.66
N TYR A 183 -4.64 -21.79 -10.50
CA TYR A 183 -5.50 -22.49 -11.44
C TYR A 183 -4.69 -23.00 -12.65
N GLU A 184 -3.75 -22.22 -13.15
CA GLU A 184 -2.82 -22.65 -14.20
C GLU A 184 -2.07 -23.92 -13.78
N ASN A 185 -1.62 -24.02 -12.54
CA ASN A 185 -0.97 -25.25 -12.04
C ASN A 185 -1.90 -26.46 -11.89
N LYS A 186 -3.21 -26.32 -12.16
CA LYS A 186 -4.25 -27.36 -12.05
C LYS A 186 -4.80 -27.80 -13.42
N GLU A 187 -4.02 -27.68 -14.49
CA GLU A 187 -4.32 -27.80 -15.94
C GLU A 187 -5.36 -28.86 -16.43
N LYS A 188 -5.84 -29.77 -15.59
CA LYS A 188 -6.75 -30.88 -15.93
C LYS A 188 -8.16 -30.77 -15.34
N GLU A 189 -8.50 -29.71 -14.59
CA GLU A 189 -9.86 -29.52 -14.06
C GLU A 189 -10.81 -28.91 -15.13
N PRO A 190 -11.98 -29.51 -15.42
CA PRO A 190 -12.97 -28.90 -16.30
C PRO A 190 -13.42 -27.51 -15.81
N GLY A 191 -13.56 -26.54 -16.73
CA GLY A 191 -14.00 -25.17 -16.40
C GLY A 191 -12.89 -24.25 -15.86
N ILE A 192 -11.63 -24.69 -15.88
CA ILE A 192 -10.51 -23.89 -15.36
C ILE A 192 -10.27 -22.61 -16.19
N SER A 193 -10.42 -22.69 -17.51
CA SER A 193 -10.31 -21.53 -18.40
C SER A 193 -11.36 -20.46 -18.07
N ASP A 194 -12.59 -20.86 -17.76
CA ASP A 194 -13.66 -19.94 -17.36
C ASP A 194 -13.34 -19.28 -16.01
N THR A 195 -12.74 -20.04 -15.09
CA THR A 195 -12.30 -19.51 -13.79
C THR A 195 -11.18 -18.49 -13.95
N ILE A 196 -10.18 -18.80 -14.78
CA ILE A 196 -9.07 -17.89 -15.09
C ILE A 196 -9.60 -16.59 -15.72
N LEU A 197 -10.50 -16.71 -16.71
CA LEU A 197 -11.14 -15.57 -17.36
C LEU A 197 -11.97 -14.73 -16.36
N SER A 198 -12.76 -15.39 -15.51
CA SER A 198 -13.55 -14.73 -14.48
C SER A 198 -12.68 -13.92 -13.51
N ASN A 199 -11.52 -14.44 -13.12
CA ASN A 199 -10.58 -13.71 -12.26
C ASN A 199 -9.99 -12.47 -12.95
N TYR A 200 -9.61 -12.57 -14.23
CA TYR A 200 -9.16 -11.41 -15.01
C TYR A 200 -10.25 -10.34 -15.13
N ILE A 201 -11.49 -10.74 -15.45
CA ILE A 201 -12.65 -9.83 -15.52
C ILE A 201 -12.85 -9.13 -14.17
N LYS A 202 -12.80 -9.88 -13.08
CA LYS A 202 -12.96 -9.34 -11.73
C LYS A 202 -11.86 -8.32 -11.38
N GLY A 203 -10.61 -8.62 -11.73
CA GLY A 203 -9.50 -7.67 -11.55
C GLY A 203 -9.73 -6.36 -12.30
N PHE A 204 -10.19 -6.47 -13.55
CA PHE A 204 -10.53 -5.32 -14.39
C PHE A 204 -11.73 -4.51 -13.89
N GLU A 205 -12.79 -5.17 -13.43
CA GLU A 205 -13.96 -4.52 -12.84
C GLU A 205 -13.60 -3.71 -11.60
N VAL A 206 -12.73 -4.26 -10.75
CA VAL A 206 -12.24 -3.57 -9.55
C VAL A 206 -11.38 -2.36 -9.92
N ALA A 207 -10.58 -2.44 -10.99
CA ALA A 207 -9.75 -1.32 -11.44
C ALA A 207 -10.54 -0.19 -12.12
N LYS A 208 -11.74 -0.47 -12.64
CA LYS A 208 -12.58 0.47 -13.40
C LYS A 208 -13.56 1.28 -12.56
N ARG A 209 -14.17 0.64 -11.58
CA ARG A 209 -15.06 1.30 -10.61
C ARG A 209 -14.24 2.22 -9.74
#